data_AF-A0A1E1F4G8-F1
#
_entry.id   AF-A0A1E1F4G8-F1
#
_cell.length_a   1.000
_cell.length_b   1.000
_cell.length_c   1.000
_cell.angle_alpha   90.00
_cell.angle_beta   90.00
_cell.angle_gamma   90.00
#
_symmetry.space_group_name_H-M   'P 1'
#
loop_
_entity.id
_entity.type
_entity.pdbx_description
1 polymer ?
#
loop_
_entity_poly.entity_id
_entity_poly.type
_entity_poly.pdbx_seq_one_letter_code
_entity_poly.pdbx_strand_id
1 'polypeptide(L)'
;MAETPMIWASGARKEAMALLGSLWANGSTASRERIVETLLAGPPEDLLARVSEEDRERSRDRRIFDRLTVVARVGDPPLDPRLRSELDRIEAAYPEWAAPEGERAMFSTWSEFRLGPDTDFGVDDLAQLPQGELVSTLQGTTDLREGLLDAWKQFADTEPEGAIAVLELIAHSANPGPGDIWEYGLWGLRESAKRPERRSRILAALELVPDTLINEPDLARACADFLEAVAGSRPSPTGEDAVWRLFDRTLAAVADDPYNVQAADEHDAVSHAINNALGRLSQAFFALLFGRSLKVSSRIPDDLRQRADALVSPGVPSHRPARVIAASRLSYLFAVDPDWTQVSLIPSFDWAQDDTEAAAVWQGYAWQPRVDEKLWPDLRPFFLATFEPDHLARIGEMAKSLAQLLMLVGIDLDRDQLPAVAVRNALRSMTDRLRASALSWIETFLAQPDEPEDELPGKPPSRSADSLWNERVAPWLQQVWPVEVELRSTSTSEQFARIAIATNARFSDAVDLLTPFMVRTNAFYELHLLAGSAHPDLHPRATVRLIDALADRPSLQMGTGDLGPILERVRAADASIVNLAAFNELRNLVQANPQ
;
A
#
# COMPACT_ATOMS: atom_id res chain seq x y z
N MET A 1 -21.12 -17.29 -41.68
CA MET A 1 -21.85 -17.43 -40.40
C MET A 1 -23.07 -16.53 -40.53
N ALA A 2 -24.28 -17.09 -40.55
CA ALA A 2 -25.49 -16.27 -40.51
C ALA A 2 -25.49 -15.48 -39.20
N GLU A 3 -25.84 -14.19 -39.25
CA GLU A 3 -25.96 -13.37 -38.04
C GLU A 3 -27.04 -13.96 -37.14
N THR A 4 -26.67 -14.43 -35.95
CA THR A 4 -27.63 -14.89 -34.95
C THR A 4 -28.54 -13.72 -34.56
N PRO A 5 -29.88 -13.83 -34.67
CA PRO A 5 -30.78 -12.77 -34.25
C PRO A 5 -30.57 -12.45 -32.76
N MET A 6 -30.39 -11.17 -32.44
CA MET A 6 -30.04 -10.69 -31.10
C MET A 6 -31.00 -11.17 -29.99
N ILE A 7 -32.28 -11.40 -30.32
CA ILE A 7 -33.31 -11.94 -29.40
C ILE A 7 -32.96 -13.33 -28.83
N TRP A 8 -32.15 -14.10 -29.55
CA TRP A 8 -31.73 -15.45 -29.18
C TRP A 8 -30.27 -15.52 -28.68
N ALA A 9 -29.51 -14.43 -28.80
CA ALA A 9 -28.11 -14.38 -28.37
C ALA A 9 -27.98 -14.41 -26.84
N SER A 10 -26.96 -15.11 -26.32
CA SER A 10 -26.68 -15.19 -24.88
C SER A 10 -25.97 -13.96 -24.33
N GLY A 11 -25.09 -13.33 -25.13
CA GLY A 11 -24.22 -12.23 -24.69
C GLY A 11 -24.91 -10.89 -24.41
N ALA A 12 -26.16 -10.71 -24.83
CA ALA A 12 -26.96 -9.48 -24.62
C ALA A 12 -28.39 -9.82 -24.19
N ARG A 13 -28.55 -10.89 -23.39
CA ARG A 13 -29.86 -11.47 -23.08
C ARG A 13 -30.74 -10.48 -22.30
N LYS A 14 -30.20 -9.77 -21.30
CA LYS A 14 -30.97 -8.81 -20.49
C LYS A 14 -31.49 -7.69 -21.37
N GLU A 15 -30.61 -7.12 -22.19
CA GLU A 15 -30.89 -6.01 -23.10
C GLU A 15 -31.92 -6.44 -24.16
N ALA A 16 -31.78 -7.64 -24.72
CA ALA A 16 -32.73 -8.19 -25.68
C ALA A 16 -34.12 -8.44 -25.06
N MET A 17 -34.18 -8.93 -23.82
CA MET A 17 -35.44 -9.16 -23.10
C MET A 17 -36.11 -7.85 -22.68
N ALA A 18 -35.34 -6.88 -22.18
CA ALA A 18 -35.83 -5.54 -21.87
C ALA A 18 -36.35 -4.82 -23.13
N LEU A 19 -35.62 -4.91 -24.24
CA LEU A 19 -36.04 -4.37 -25.53
C LEU A 19 -37.31 -5.08 -26.03
N LEU A 20 -37.41 -6.40 -25.89
CA LEU A 20 -38.60 -7.17 -26.27
C LEU A 20 -39.84 -6.69 -25.50
N GLY A 21 -39.74 -6.53 -24.17
CA GLY A 21 -40.82 -5.98 -23.35
C GLY A 21 -41.20 -4.55 -23.77
N SER A 22 -40.20 -3.69 -23.98
CA SER A 22 -40.42 -2.31 -24.43
C SER A 22 -41.07 -2.22 -25.82
N LEU A 23 -40.64 -3.05 -26.78
CA LEU A 23 -41.22 -3.10 -28.12
C LEU A 23 -42.65 -3.66 -28.10
N TRP A 24 -42.96 -4.58 -27.19
CA TRP A 24 -44.33 -5.05 -27.01
C TRP A 24 -45.25 -3.95 -26.46
N ALA A 25 -44.80 -3.27 -25.41
CA ALA A 25 -45.55 -2.16 -24.78
C ALA A 25 -45.76 -1.00 -25.76
N ASN A 26 -44.68 -0.48 -26.35
CA ASN A 26 -44.67 0.82 -27.05
C ASN A 26 -44.60 0.71 -28.57
N GLY A 27 -44.42 -0.49 -29.13
CA GLY A 27 -44.22 -0.70 -30.57
C GLY A 27 -45.49 -0.56 -31.41
N SER A 28 -45.30 -0.42 -32.73
CA SER A 28 -46.41 -0.43 -33.69
C SER A 28 -47.02 -1.82 -33.84
N THR A 29 -48.23 -1.91 -34.39
CA THR A 29 -48.88 -3.20 -34.72
C THR A 29 -47.99 -4.09 -35.60
N ALA A 30 -47.26 -3.50 -36.56
CA ALA A 30 -46.31 -4.23 -37.39
C ALA A 30 -45.10 -4.77 -36.60
N SER A 31 -44.65 -4.04 -35.57
CA SER A 31 -43.56 -4.50 -34.71
C SER A 31 -43.99 -5.67 -33.83
N ARG A 32 -45.23 -5.62 -33.30
CA ARG A 32 -45.82 -6.70 -32.51
C ARG A 32 -46.05 -7.94 -33.37
N GLU A 33 -46.55 -7.80 -34.59
CA GLU A 33 -46.70 -8.93 -35.52
C GLU A 33 -45.35 -9.59 -35.81
N ARG A 34 -44.29 -8.80 -36.03
CA ARG A 34 -42.95 -9.34 -36.23
C ARG A 34 -42.40 -10.07 -35.01
N ILE A 35 -42.73 -9.61 -33.79
CA ILE A 35 -42.40 -10.32 -32.55
C ILE A 35 -43.14 -11.66 -32.51
N VAL A 36 -44.43 -11.68 -32.85
CA VAL A 36 -45.23 -12.92 -32.88
C VAL A 36 -44.61 -13.93 -33.85
N GLU A 37 -44.35 -13.53 -35.09
CA GLU A 37 -43.72 -14.38 -36.10
C GLU A 37 -42.35 -14.91 -35.64
N THR A 38 -41.53 -14.04 -35.03
CA THR A 38 -40.18 -14.40 -34.59
C THR A 38 -40.20 -15.40 -33.43
N LEU A 39 -41.09 -15.21 -32.44
CA LEU A 39 -41.19 -16.10 -31.30
C LEU A 39 -41.79 -17.46 -31.67
N LEU A 40 -42.78 -17.50 -32.58
CA LEU A 40 -43.36 -18.75 -33.09
C LEU A 40 -42.38 -19.55 -33.95
N ALA A 41 -41.56 -18.87 -34.77
CA ALA A 41 -40.49 -19.52 -35.52
C ALA A 41 -39.46 -20.18 -34.60
N GLY A 42 -39.19 -19.55 -33.44
CA GLY A 42 -38.24 -20.05 -32.44
C GLY A 42 -36.78 -19.69 -32.77
N PRO A 43 -35.83 -20.14 -31.93
CA PRO A 43 -34.41 -19.92 -32.17
C PRO A 43 -33.93 -20.67 -33.43
N PRO A 44 -33.02 -20.09 -34.23
CA PRO A 44 -32.47 -20.77 -35.39
C PRO A 44 -31.71 -22.05 -35.00
N GLU A 45 -31.69 -23.03 -35.92
CA GLU A 45 -31.18 -24.39 -35.67
C GLU A 45 -29.69 -24.42 -35.31
N ASP A 46 -28.92 -23.44 -35.77
CA ASP A 46 -27.49 -23.28 -35.44
C ASP A 46 -27.25 -23.12 -33.94
N LEU A 47 -28.15 -22.43 -33.22
CA LEU A 47 -28.11 -22.28 -31.77
C LEU A 47 -28.53 -23.54 -31.00
N LEU A 48 -29.11 -24.52 -31.69
CA LEU A 48 -29.49 -25.82 -31.16
C LEU A 48 -28.54 -26.94 -31.61
N ALA A 49 -27.59 -26.65 -32.50
CA ALA A 49 -26.65 -27.63 -33.06
C ALA A 49 -25.71 -28.26 -32.01
N ARG A 50 -25.46 -27.56 -30.89
CA ARG A 50 -24.64 -28.06 -29.76
C ARG A 50 -25.46 -28.71 -28.65
N VAL A 51 -26.78 -28.78 -28.79
CA VAL A 51 -27.68 -29.45 -27.85
C VAL A 51 -27.89 -30.89 -28.31
N SER A 52 -27.96 -31.83 -27.36
CA SER A 52 -28.28 -33.24 -27.65
C SER A 52 -29.62 -33.33 -28.39
N GLU A 53 -29.81 -34.38 -29.18
CA GLU A 53 -31.06 -34.58 -29.91
C GLU A 53 -32.25 -34.77 -28.96
N GLU A 54 -32.02 -35.40 -27.82
CA GLU A 54 -33.01 -35.62 -26.76
C GLU A 54 -33.44 -34.32 -26.05
N ASP A 55 -32.52 -33.35 -25.87
CA ASP A 55 -32.82 -32.08 -25.19
C ASP A 55 -33.16 -30.93 -26.16
N ARG A 56 -33.16 -31.17 -27.47
CA ARG A 56 -33.31 -30.11 -28.47
C ARG A 56 -34.65 -29.40 -28.37
N GLU A 57 -35.72 -30.16 -28.20
CA GLU A 57 -37.08 -29.62 -28.02
C GLU A 57 -37.20 -28.87 -26.69
N ARG A 58 -36.68 -29.46 -25.60
CA ARG A 58 -36.66 -28.83 -24.28
C ARG A 58 -35.89 -27.51 -24.26
N SER A 59 -34.73 -27.45 -24.91
CA SER A 59 -33.93 -26.23 -25.02
C SER A 59 -34.60 -25.18 -25.89
N ARG A 60 -35.30 -25.58 -26.96
CA ARG A 60 -36.08 -24.66 -27.81
C ARG A 60 -37.20 -24.04 -27.00
N ASP A 61 -38.02 -24.87 -26.36
CA ASP A 61 -39.18 -24.45 -25.59
C ASP A 61 -38.77 -23.58 -24.40
N ARG A 62 -37.66 -23.88 -23.72
CA ARG A 62 -37.17 -23.04 -22.62
C ARG A 62 -36.83 -21.63 -23.08
N ARG A 63 -36.16 -21.50 -24.23
CA ARG A 63 -35.80 -20.18 -24.78
C ARG A 63 -37.04 -19.39 -25.15
N ILE A 64 -38.06 -20.03 -25.74
CA ILE A 64 -39.34 -19.39 -26.10
C ILE A 64 -40.10 -18.98 -24.82
N PHE A 65 -40.22 -19.89 -23.85
CA PHE A 65 -40.87 -19.67 -22.55
C PHE A 65 -40.36 -18.41 -21.84
N ASP A 66 -39.04 -18.27 -21.75
CA ASP A 66 -38.40 -17.13 -21.08
C ASP A 66 -38.79 -15.79 -21.75
N ARG A 67 -38.91 -15.75 -23.09
CA ARG A 67 -39.31 -14.54 -23.83
C ARG A 67 -40.81 -14.29 -23.73
N LEU A 68 -41.64 -15.32 -23.84
CA LEU A 68 -43.09 -15.23 -23.68
C LEU A 68 -43.46 -14.72 -22.29
N THR A 69 -42.74 -15.15 -21.26
CA THR A 69 -42.90 -14.65 -19.88
C THR A 69 -42.70 -13.15 -19.79
N VAL A 70 -41.66 -12.60 -20.43
CA VAL A 70 -41.42 -11.15 -20.44
C VAL A 70 -42.52 -10.40 -21.17
N VAL A 71 -42.96 -10.91 -22.32
CA VAL A 71 -44.03 -10.29 -23.11
C VAL A 71 -45.37 -10.34 -22.37
N ALA A 72 -45.73 -11.48 -21.78
CA ALA A 72 -46.96 -11.66 -21.02
C ALA A 72 -47.05 -10.72 -19.80
N ARG A 73 -45.92 -10.40 -19.17
CA ARG A 73 -45.84 -9.48 -18.02
C ARG A 73 -46.14 -8.03 -18.36
N VAL A 74 -46.03 -7.63 -19.62
CA VAL A 74 -46.37 -6.26 -20.05
C VAL A 74 -47.85 -5.96 -19.76
N GLY A 75 -48.73 -6.96 -19.89
CA GLY A 75 -50.16 -6.85 -19.59
C GLY A 75 -50.96 -6.08 -20.65
N ASP A 76 -50.53 -4.87 -21.01
CA ASP A 76 -51.14 -4.01 -22.02
C ASP A 76 -50.09 -3.54 -23.06
N PRO A 77 -50.22 -3.91 -24.36
CA PRO A 77 -51.34 -4.67 -24.96
C PRO A 77 -51.33 -6.16 -24.59
N PRO A 78 -52.52 -6.81 -24.61
CA PRO A 78 -52.64 -8.22 -24.26
C PRO A 78 -51.81 -9.12 -25.19
N LEU A 79 -51.37 -10.26 -24.67
CA LEU A 79 -50.62 -11.26 -25.43
C LEU A 79 -51.45 -11.76 -26.63
N ASP A 80 -50.84 -11.83 -27.82
CA ASP A 80 -51.49 -12.35 -29.04
C ASP A 80 -52.01 -13.78 -28.81
N PRO A 81 -53.22 -14.15 -29.27
CA PRO A 81 -53.79 -15.48 -29.06
C PRO A 81 -52.89 -16.62 -29.52
N ARG A 82 -52.07 -16.44 -30.58
CA ARG A 82 -51.14 -17.46 -31.06
C ARG A 82 -50.00 -17.69 -30.06
N LEU A 83 -49.46 -16.61 -29.50
CA LEU A 83 -48.43 -16.69 -28.46
C LEU A 83 -48.99 -17.23 -27.14
N ARG A 84 -50.25 -16.93 -26.83
CA ARG A 84 -50.96 -17.53 -25.69
C ARG A 84 -51.07 -19.04 -25.85
N SER A 85 -51.54 -19.53 -26.98
CA SER A 85 -51.63 -20.97 -27.25
C SER A 85 -50.27 -21.67 -27.18
N GLU A 86 -49.19 -21.03 -27.63
CA GLU A 86 -47.84 -21.59 -27.53
C GLU A 86 -47.32 -21.57 -26.08
N LEU A 87 -47.62 -20.53 -25.30
CA LEU A 87 -47.32 -20.49 -23.88
C LEU A 87 -48.06 -21.61 -23.12
N ASP A 88 -49.36 -21.76 -23.36
CA ASP A 88 -50.19 -22.79 -22.72
C ASP A 88 -49.70 -24.21 -23.09
N ARG A 89 -49.26 -24.42 -24.33
CA ARG A 89 -48.62 -25.68 -24.77
C ARG A 89 -47.35 -25.97 -23.96
N ILE A 90 -46.47 -24.97 -23.82
CA ILE A 90 -45.20 -25.11 -23.11
C ILE A 90 -45.44 -25.34 -21.60
N GLU A 91 -46.37 -24.61 -20.99
CA GLU A 91 -46.75 -24.77 -19.58
C GLU A 91 -47.34 -26.16 -19.30
N ALA A 92 -48.12 -26.71 -20.24
CA ALA A 92 -48.63 -28.08 -20.13
C ALA A 92 -47.54 -29.15 -20.31
N ALA A 93 -46.54 -28.90 -21.18
CA ALA A 93 -45.42 -29.81 -21.42
C ALA A 93 -44.37 -29.80 -20.31
N TYR A 94 -44.17 -28.66 -19.63
CA TYR A 94 -43.18 -28.48 -18.56
C TYR A 94 -43.78 -27.80 -17.32
N PRO A 95 -44.61 -28.53 -16.52
CA PRO A 95 -45.27 -27.96 -15.34
C PRO A 95 -44.30 -27.45 -14.26
N GLU A 96 -43.04 -27.88 -14.28
CA GLU A 96 -42.01 -27.47 -13.33
C GLU A 96 -41.39 -26.09 -13.65
N TRP A 97 -41.67 -25.52 -14.82
CA TRP A 97 -41.12 -24.22 -15.21
C TRP A 97 -41.92 -23.07 -14.62
N ALA A 98 -41.36 -22.45 -13.58
CA ALA A 98 -41.87 -21.20 -13.03
C ALA A 98 -41.09 -19.98 -13.57
N ALA A 99 -41.79 -18.86 -13.71
CA ALA A 99 -41.23 -17.58 -14.13
C ALA A 99 -40.70 -16.77 -12.92
N PRO A 100 -39.37 -16.53 -12.78
CA PRO A 100 -38.81 -15.79 -11.63
C PRO A 100 -39.30 -14.34 -11.56
N GLU A 101 -39.56 -13.79 -10.37
CA GLU A 101 -40.08 -12.42 -10.23
C GLU A 101 -39.09 -11.32 -10.70
N GLY A 102 -39.64 -10.18 -11.14
CA GLY A 102 -38.88 -8.97 -11.47
C GLY A 102 -37.83 -9.17 -12.58
N GLU A 103 -36.68 -8.51 -12.41
CA GLU A 103 -35.57 -8.59 -13.37
C GLU A 103 -34.92 -9.98 -13.43
N ARG A 104 -35.12 -10.84 -12.42
CA ARG A 104 -34.54 -12.18 -12.37
C ARG A 104 -34.93 -13.03 -13.59
N ALA A 105 -36.14 -12.82 -14.14
CA ALA A 105 -36.58 -13.49 -15.37
C ALA A 105 -35.74 -13.16 -16.61
N MET A 106 -34.99 -12.06 -16.60
CA MET A 106 -34.15 -11.63 -17.72
C MET A 106 -32.78 -12.33 -17.75
N PHE A 107 -32.39 -12.99 -16.65
CA PHE A 107 -31.10 -13.66 -16.52
C PHE A 107 -31.25 -15.18 -16.66
N SER A 108 -30.23 -15.85 -17.21
CA SER A 108 -30.19 -17.32 -17.29
C SER A 108 -29.78 -17.98 -15.97
N THR A 109 -29.04 -17.24 -15.15
CA THR A 109 -28.58 -17.65 -13.82
C THR A 109 -28.54 -16.40 -12.96
N TRP A 110 -29.07 -16.48 -11.75
CA TRP A 110 -29.05 -15.39 -10.77
C TRP A 110 -28.39 -15.90 -9.50
N SER A 111 -27.43 -15.13 -8.99
CA SER A 111 -26.69 -15.45 -7.77
C SER A 111 -26.56 -14.17 -6.96
N GLU A 112 -26.96 -14.21 -5.70
CA GLU A 112 -26.73 -13.14 -4.74
C GLU A 112 -25.67 -13.64 -3.75
N PHE A 113 -24.67 -12.80 -3.49
CA PHE A 113 -23.65 -13.06 -2.49
C PHE A 113 -23.81 -12.03 -1.38
N ARG A 114 -24.08 -12.49 -0.16
CA ARG A 114 -24.02 -11.64 1.05
C ARG A 114 -22.73 -11.96 1.79
N LEU A 115 -21.96 -10.92 2.06
CA LEU A 115 -20.66 -11.00 2.73
C LEU A 115 -20.75 -10.06 3.94
N GLY A 116 -20.74 -10.62 5.15
CA GLY A 116 -20.91 -9.88 6.41
C GLY A 116 -21.58 -10.73 7.48
N PRO A 117 -21.46 -10.36 8.76
CA PRO A 117 -22.20 -11.01 9.85
C PRO A 117 -23.71 -10.83 9.68
N ASP A 118 -24.48 -11.87 10.02
CA ASP A 118 -25.94 -11.82 9.96
C ASP A 118 -26.48 -10.75 10.92
N THR A 119 -27.55 -10.06 10.52
CA THR A 119 -28.21 -9.01 11.31
C THR A 119 -29.72 -9.00 11.06
N ASP A 120 -30.49 -8.73 12.10
CA ASP A 120 -31.93 -8.46 12.01
C ASP A 120 -32.24 -7.01 11.58
N PHE A 121 -31.23 -6.13 11.64
CA PHE A 121 -31.34 -4.71 11.31
C PHE A 121 -30.31 -4.33 10.26
N GLY A 122 -30.76 -3.96 9.07
CA GLY A 122 -29.94 -3.32 8.04
C GLY A 122 -29.81 -1.81 8.26
N VAL A 123 -28.95 -1.16 7.48
CA VAL A 123 -28.74 0.29 7.53
C VAL A 123 -30.05 1.06 7.30
N ASP A 124 -30.87 0.61 6.35
CA ASP A 124 -32.16 1.22 6.03
C ASP A 124 -33.18 1.07 7.18
N ASP A 125 -33.12 -0.03 7.94
CA ASP A 125 -33.98 -0.25 9.10
C ASP A 125 -33.59 0.72 10.21
N LEU A 126 -32.29 0.86 10.50
CA LEU A 126 -31.78 1.82 11.50
C LEU A 126 -32.14 3.26 11.14
N ALA A 127 -32.12 3.62 9.85
CA ALA A 127 -32.49 4.96 9.38
C ALA A 127 -33.99 5.28 9.55
N GLN A 128 -34.85 4.27 9.61
CA GLN A 128 -36.29 4.44 9.81
C GLN A 128 -36.68 4.52 11.30
N LEU A 129 -35.81 4.07 12.21
CA LEU A 129 -36.08 4.09 13.64
C LEU A 129 -36.01 5.52 14.21
N PRO A 130 -36.97 5.93 15.07
CA PRO A 130 -36.81 7.11 15.90
C PRO A 130 -35.56 7.01 16.79
N GLN A 131 -34.87 8.13 17.03
CA GLN A 131 -33.60 8.14 17.77
C GLN A 131 -33.65 7.42 19.13
N GLY A 132 -34.74 7.59 19.90
CA GLY A 132 -34.90 6.92 21.20
C GLY A 132 -35.07 5.40 21.07
N GLU A 133 -35.72 4.93 20.01
CA GLU A 133 -35.87 3.51 19.72
C GLU A 133 -34.54 2.92 19.25
N LEU A 134 -33.81 3.64 18.39
CA LEU A 134 -32.47 3.27 17.97
C LEU A 134 -31.51 3.11 19.15
N VAL A 135 -31.52 4.04 20.13
CA VAL A 135 -30.75 3.89 21.38
C VAL A 135 -31.13 2.61 22.12
N SER A 136 -32.43 2.34 22.27
CA SER A 136 -32.89 1.13 22.97
C SER A 136 -32.51 -0.17 22.23
N THR A 137 -32.53 -0.16 20.89
CA THR A 137 -32.09 -1.29 20.06
C THR A 137 -30.59 -1.53 20.21
N LEU A 138 -29.78 -0.48 20.18
CA LEU A 138 -28.33 -0.59 20.34
C LEU A 138 -27.93 -1.09 21.74
N GLN A 139 -28.67 -0.73 22.78
CA GLN A 139 -28.39 -1.12 24.16
C GLN A 139 -29.00 -2.48 24.56
N GLY A 140 -30.12 -2.87 23.94
CA GLY A 140 -30.92 -4.03 24.35
C GLY A 140 -30.69 -5.30 23.53
N THR A 141 -30.18 -5.19 22.31
CA THR A 141 -30.02 -6.33 21.40
C THR A 141 -28.71 -7.06 21.65
N THR A 142 -28.79 -8.32 22.10
CA THR A 142 -27.64 -9.22 22.27
C THR A 142 -27.50 -10.26 21.16
N ASP A 143 -28.60 -10.62 20.51
CA ASP A 143 -28.61 -11.56 19.41
C ASP A 143 -28.08 -10.88 18.15
N LEU A 144 -27.23 -11.58 17.39
CA LEU A 144 -26.61 -11.03 16.17
C LEU A 144 -25.92 -9.66 16.40
N ARG A 145 -25.37 -9.45 17.61
CA ARG A 145 -24.80 -8.17 18.06
C ARG A 145 -23.77 -7.59 17.09
N GLU A 146 -22.87 -8.42 16.58
CA GLU A 146 -21.83 -8.00 15.64
C GLU A 146 -22.41 -7.46 14.34
N GLY A 147 -23.47 -8.10 13.81
CA GLY A 147 -24.17 -7.64 12.61
C GLY A 147 -24.90 -6.31 12.83
N LEU A 148 -25.56 -6.15 13.98
CA LEU A 148 -26.18 -4.87 14.35
C LEU A 148 -25.13 -3.75 14.49
N LEU A 149 -23.99 -4.04 15.11
CA LEU A 149 -22.90 -3.08 15.28
C LEU A 149 -22.27 -2.67 13.94
N ASP A 150 -22.09 -3.61 13.01
CA ASP A 150 -21.59 -3.29 11.67
C ASP A 150 -22.61 -2.45 10.88
N ALA A 151 -23.91 -2.77 10.99
CA ALA A 151 -24.98 -1.92 10.44
C ALA A 151 -24.99 -0.52 11.08
N TRP A 152 -24.75 -0.41 12.39
CA TRP A 152 -24.63 0.86 13.10
C TRP A 152 -23.43 1.69 12.63
N LYS A 153 -22.26 1.06 12.44
CA LYS A 153 -21.08 1.72 11.86
C LYS A 153 -21.37 2.23 10.45
N GLN A 154 -22.01 1.42 9.61
CA GLN A 154 -22.38 1.83 8.25
C GLN A 154 -23.40 2.98 8.28
N PHE A 155 -24.40 2.92 9.16
CA PHE A 155 -25.35 4.01 9.39
C PHE A 155 -24.64 5.29 9.85
N ALA A 156 -23.65 5.19 10.74
CA ALA A 156 -22.89 6.34 11.20
C ALA A 156 -22.02 6.99 10.11
N ASP A 157 -21.56 6.22 9.12
CA ASP A 157 -20.87 6.72 7.94
C ASP A 157 -21.83 7.40 6.94
N THR A 158 -23.01 6.80 6.70
CA THR A 158 -23.99 7.33 5.73
C THR A 158 -24.82 8.51 6.27
N GLU A 159 -25.26 8.44 7.54
CA GLU A 159 -26.12 9.41 8.22
C GLU A 159 -25.46 10.01 9.48
N PRO A 160 -24.33 10.73 9.34
CA PRO A 160 -23.49 11.15 10.46
C PRO A 160 -24.17 12.11 11.44
N GLU A 161 -25.09 12.98 10.98
CA GLU A 161 -25.82 13.87 11.90
C GLU A 161 -26.77 13.10 12.81
N GLY A 162 -27.41 12.06 12.28
CA GLY A 162 -28.28 11.16 13.03
C GLY A 162 -27.48 10.37 14.05
N ALA A 163 -26.34 9.81 13.63
CA ALA A 163 -25.47 9.06 14.53
C ALA A 163 -24.87 9.91 15.65
N ILE A 164 -24.41 11.14 15.37
CA ILE A 164 -23.92 12.07 16.39
C ILE A 164 -25.03 12.38 17.41
N ALA A 165 -26.27 12.63 16.94
CA ALA A 165 -27.40 12.88 17.84
C ALA A 165 -27.73 11.67 18.74
N VAL A 166 -27.61 10.45 18.22
CA VAL A 166 -27.77 9.21 19.00
C VAL A 166 -26.68 9.10 20.07
N LEU A 167 -25.41 9.34 19.73
CA LEU A 167 -24.31 9.33 20.71
C LEU A 167 -24.49 10.42 21.77
N GLU A 168 -24.95 11.61 21.39
CA GLU A 168 -25.28 12.69 22.34
C GLU A 168 -26.39 12.26 23.31
N LEU A 169 -27.45 11.60 22.82
CA LEU A 169 -28.54 11.09 23.66
C LEU A 169 -28.03 10.03 24.65
N ILE A 170 -27.18 9.11 24.18
CA ILE A 170 -26.55 8.09 25.02
C ILE A 170 -25.68 8.75 26.09
N ALA A 171 -24.87 9.76 25.71
CA ALA A 171 -23.98 10.50 26.62
C ALA A 171 -24.72 11.19 27.78
N HIS A 172 -25.90 11.76 27.50
CA HIS A 172 -26.71 12.47 28.50
C HIS A 172 -27.60 11.54 29.34
N SER A 173 -27.69 10.26 28.98
CA SER A 173 -28.47 9.29 29.71
C SER A 173 -27.75 8.86 31.00
N ALA A 174 -28.50 8.31 31.96
CA ALA A 174 -27.90 7.78 33.20
C ALA A 174 -27.02 6.54 32.95
N ASN A 175 -27.18 5.87 31.80
CA ASN A 175 -26.41 4.71 31.40
C ASN A 175 -25.85 4.93 29.98
N PRO A 176 -24.58 5.34 29.82
CA PRO A 176 -23.95 5.58 28.53
C PRO A 176 -23.77 4.31 27.67
N GLY A 177 -24.27 3.17 28.11
CA GLY A 177 -24.25 1.92 27.36
C GLY A 177 -22.86 1.26 27.31
N PRO A 178 -22.77 0.10 26.67
CA PRO A 178 -21.50 -0.62 26.47
C PRO A 178 -20.55 0.12 25.51
N GLY A 179 -19.24 -0.11 25.67
CA GLY A 179 -18.19 0.51 24.85
C GLY A 179 -18.28 0.18 23.36
N ASP A 180 -18.83 -0.97 22.98
CA ASP A 180 -18.98 -1.41 21.59
C ASP A 180 -19.88 -0.48 20.72
N ILE A 181 -20.92 0.14 21.31
CA ILE A 181 -21.76 1.14 20.62
C ILE A 181 -20.93 2.36 20.24
N TRP A 182 -20.12 2.83 21.19
CA TRP A 182 -19.24 3.98 20.98
C TRP A 182 -18.15 3.65 19.99
N GLU A 183 -17.57 2.46 20.07
CA GLU A 183 -16.52 2.01 19.16
C GLU A 183 -16.98 2.02 17.69
N TYR A 184 -18.04 1.28 17.38
CA TYR A 184 -18.55 1.19 16.01
C TYR A 184 -19.12 2.54 15.53
N GLY A 185 -19.71 3.32 16.44
CA GLY A 185 -20.19 4.67 16.14
C GLY A 185 -19.05 5.62 15.77
N LEU A 186 -17.97 5.65 16.56
CA LEU A 186 -16.79 6.46 16.29
C LEU A 186 -16.05 6.02 15.03
N TRP A 187 -16.01 4.72 14.72
CA TRP A 187 -15.45 4.23 13.46
C TRP A 187 -16.23 4.68 12.24
N GLY A 188 -17.57 4.61 12.28
CA GLY A 188 -18.41 5.15 11.21
C GLY A 188 -18.26 6.67 11.07
N LEU A 189 -18.07 7.37 12.19
CA LEU A 189 -17.88 8.83 12.20
C LEU A 189 -16.46 9.29 11.87
N ARG A 190 -15.49 8.39 11.60
CA ARG A 190 -14.07 8.74 11.45
C ARG A 190 -13.80 9.83 10.41
N GLU A 191 -14.41 9.72 9.23
CA GLU A 191 -14.25 10.72 8.17
C GLU A 191 -15.05 12.00 8.47
N SER A 192 -16.24 11.85 9.06
CA SER A 192 -17.08 12.97 9.48
C SER A 192 -16.45 13.82 10.59
N ALA A 193 -15.64 13.21 11.46
CA ALA A 193 -14.91 13.88 12.55
C ALA A 193 -13.84 14.87 12.07
N LYS A 194 -13.45 14.82 10.79
CA LYS A 194 -12.55 15.83 10.20
C LYS A 194 -13.23 17.21 10.06
N ARG A 195 -14.57 17.27 10.11
CA ARG A 195 -15.34 18.52 10.07
C ARG A 195 -15.40 19.16 11.46
N PRO A 196 -15.01 20.44 11.62
CA PRO A 196 -14.93 21.09 12.94
C PRO A 196 -16.20 21.06 13.79
N GLU A 197 -17.37 21.23 13.18
CA GLU A 197 -18.67 21.29 13.86
C GLU A 197 -19.04 19.92 14.43
N ARG A 198 -18.89 18.87 13.61
CA ARG A 198 -19.14 17.48 14.01
C ARG A 198 -18.16 17.01 15.06
N ARG A 199 -16.87 17.32 14.88
CA ARG A 199 -15.82 17.06 15.87
C ARG A 199 -16.17 17.62 17.23
N SER A 200 -16.59 18.88 17.28
CA SER A 200 -16.89 19.56 18.55
C SER A 200 -18.06 18.90 19.28
N ARG A 201 -19.08 18.45 18.55
CA ARG A 201 -20.22 17.70 19.11
C ARG A 201 -19.81 16.32 19.65
N ILE A 202 -19.01 15.57 18.89
CA ILE A 202 -18.50 14.26 19.33
C ILE A 202 -17.62 14.40 20.57
N LEU A 203 -16.71 15.38 20.60
CA LEU A 203 -15.88 15.68 21.77
C LEU A 203 -16.74 16.03 22.99
N ALA A 204 -17.76 16.86 22.83
CA ALA A 204 -18.66 17.22 23.92
C ALA A 204 -19.43 16.00 24.46
N ALA A 205 -19.84 15.06 23.60
CA ALA A 205 -20.45 13.80 24.04
C ALA A 205 -19.45 12.93 24.82
N LEU A 206 -18.22 12.79 24.33
CA LEU A 206 -17.17 12.01 25.00
C LEU A 206 -16.72 12.62 26.34
N GLU A 207 -16.85 13.94 26.53
CA GLU A 207 -16.61 14.60 27.81
C GLU A 207 -17.60 14.17 28.91
N LEU A 208 -18.82 13.75 28.54
CA LEU A 208 -19.83 13.28 29.48
C LEU A 208 -19.68 11.78 29.83
N VAL A 209 -18.99 11.02 28.98
CA VAL A 209 -18.72 9.61 29.21
C VAL A 209 -17.81 9.45 30.43
N PRO A 210 -18.09 8.56 31.40
CA PRO A 210 -17.23 8.36 32.57
C PRO A 210 -15.91 7.64 32.23
N ASP A 211 -14.86 7.90 33.01
CA ASP A 211 -13.55 7.24 32.83
C ASP A 211 -13.63 5.72 32.91
N THR A 212 -14.57 5.17 33.70
CA THR A 212 -14.78 3.72 33.76
C THR A 212 -15.14 3.11 32.41
N LEU A 213 -15.88 3.85 31.57
CA LEU A 213 -16.24 3.39 30.23
C LEU A 213 -15.11 3.68 29.23
N ILE A 214 -14.41 4.82 29.35
CA ILE A 214 -13.23 5.11 28.50
C ILE A 214 -12.12 4.08 28.71
N ASN A 215 -11.97 3.56 29.93
CA ASN A 215 -11.00 2.53 30.26
C ASN A 215 -11.37 1.14 29.73
N GLU A 216 -12.56 0.94 29.14
CA GLU A 216 -12.87 -0.29 28.44
C GLU A 216 -12.06 -0.38 27.14
N PRO A 217 -11.49 -1.56 26.77
CA PRO A 217 -10.60 -1.70 25.62
C PRO A 217 -11.20 -1.18 24.31
N ASP A 218 -12.48 -1.46 24.07
CA ASP A 218 -13.19 -1.09 22.84
C ASP A 218 -13.25 0.43 22.69
N LEU A 219 -13.68 1.14 23.74
CA LEU A 219 -13.78 2.59 23.70
C LEU A 219 -12.40 3.27 23.75
N ALA A 220 -11.46 2.77 24.53
CA ALA A 220 -10.11 3.32 24.60
C ALA A 220 -9.45 3.33 23.20
N ARG A 221 -9.58 2.22 22.46
CA ARG A 221 -9.09 2.08 21.09
C ARG A 221 -9.84 2.99 20.12
N ALA A 222 -11.17 3.05 20.22
CA ALA A 222 -11.97 3.94 19.38
C ALA A 222 -11.64 5.43 19.62
N CYS A 223 -11.37 5.84 20.86
CA CYS A 223 -10.90 7.18 21.19
C CYS A 223 -9.53 7.48 20.58
N ALA A 224 -8.58 6.53 20.64
CA ALA A 224 -7.28 6.69 19.97
C ALA A 224 -7.42 6.82 18.45
N ASP A 225 -8.28 6.01 17.84
CA ASP A 225 -8.60 6.06 16.40
C ASP A 225 -9.22 7.40 15.99
N PHE A 226 -10.15 7.89 16.81
CA PHE A 226 -10.80 9.17 16.63
C PHE A 226 -9.80 10.33 16.72
N LEU A 227 -8.94 10.32 17.75
CA LEU A 227 -7.90 11.36 17.94
C LEU A 227 -6.89 11.38 16.77
N GLU A 228 -6.48 10.21 16.28
CA GLU A 228 -5.61 10.10 15.11
C GLU A 228 -6.26 10.72 13.86
N ALA A 229 -7.53 10.37 13.60
CA ALA A 229 -8.26 10.91 12.45
C ALA A 229 -8.46 12.43 12.54
N VAL A 230 -8.73 12.95 13.75
CA VAL A 230 -8.87 14.39 14.02
C VAL A 230 -7.54 15.12 13.79
N ALA A 231 -6.43 14.56 14.25
CA ALA A 231 -5.11 15.18 14.13
C ALA A 231 -4.62 15.29 12.68
N GLY A 232 -5.10 14.41 11.78
CA GLY A 232 -4.83 14.49 10.35
C GLY A 232 -5.57 15.61 9.61
N SER A 233 -6.55 16.28 10.24
CA SER A 233 -7.33 17.35 9.59
C SER A 233 -6.60 18.71 9.63
N ARG A 234 -6.63 19.48 8.52
CA ARG A 234 -6.21 20.91 8.47
C ARG A 234 -7.44 21.80 8.21
N PRO A 235 -7.53 23.03 8.76
CA PRO A 235 -6.66 23.68 9.73
C PRO A 235 -6.91 23.23 11.19
N SER A 236 -6.15 23.81 12.14
CA SER A 236 -6.09 23.51 13.59
C SER A 236 -7.37 22.95 14.21
N PRO A 237 -7.29 21.99 15.16
CA PRO A 237 -8.48 21.49 15.81
C PRO A 237 -9.22 22.60 16.55
N THR A 238 -10.39 22.99 16.06
CA THR A 238 -11.40 23.72 16.86
C THR A 238 -11.67 22.91 18.12
N GLY A 239 -11.57 23.54 19.29
CA GLY A 239 -11.70 22.86 20.58
C GLY A 239 -10.43 22.13 21.04
N GLU A 240 -9.26 22.72 20.80
CA GLU A 240 -7.95 22.13 21.15
C GLU A 240 -7.89 21.63 22.60
N ASP A 241 -8.48 22.35 23.56
CA ASP A 241 -8.54 21.92 24.96
C ASP A 241 -9.34 20.61 25.15
N ALA A 242 -10.43 20.42 24.41
CA ALA A 242 -11.25 19.21 24.49
C ALA A 242 -10.53 18.00 23.86
N VAL A 243 -9.79 18.24 22.77
CA VAL A 243 -8.90 17.22 22.17
C VAL A 243 -7.85 16.77 23.18
N TRP A 244 -7.19 17.70 23.86
CA TRP A 244 -6.17 17.36 24.86
C TRP A 244 -6.75 16.71 26.12
N ARG A 245 -7.95 17.09 26.56
CA ARG A 245 -8.65 16.38 27.65
C ARG A 245 -8.96 14.93 27.27
N LEU A 246 -9.48 14.69 26.07
CA LEU A 246 -9.72 13.33 25.60
C LEU A 246 -8.40 12.56 25.48
N PHE A 247 -7.36 13.19 24.93
CA PHE A 247 -6.01 12.60 24.85
C PHE A 247 -5.50 12.14 26.21
N ASP A 248 -5.60 12.96 27.25
CA ASP A 248 -5.12 12.61 28.60
C ASP A 248 -5.89 11.42 29.18
N ARG A 249 -7.21 11.39 28.99
CA ARG A 249 -8.08 10.29 29.44
C ARG A 249 -7.78 9.01 28.69
N THR A 250 -7.62 9.08 27.37
CA THR A 250 -7.24 7.93 26.53
C THR A 250 -5.85 7.43 26.88
N LEU A 251 -4.86 8.31 27.10
CA LEU A 251 -3.52 7.92 27.51
C LEU A 251 -3.54 7.14 28.83
N ALA A 252 -4.30 7.61 29.82
CA ALA A 252 -4.46 6.90 31.08
C ALA A 252 -5.11 5.51 30.90
N ALA A 253 -6.02 5.36 29.94
CA ALA A 253 -6.67 4.09 29.63
C ALA A 253 -5.73 3.10 28.92
N VAL A 254 -4.87 3.57 28.00
CA VAL A 254 -4.09 2.70 27.11
C VAL A 254 -2.62 2.53 27.51
N ALA A 255 -2.09 3.33 28.43
CA ALA A 255 -0.66 3.33 28.79
C ALA A 255 -0.16 1.95 29.29
N ASP A 256 -0.97 1.30 30.13
CA ASP A 256 -0.63 0.02 30.76
C ASP A 256 -1.32 -1.18 30.10
N ASP A 257 -1.84 -1.01 28.87
CA ASP A 257 -2.48 -2.10 28.13
C ASP A 257 -1.45 -3.22 27.84
N PRO A 258 -1.69 -4.47 28.30
CA PRO A 258 -0.81 -5.60 28.00
C PRO A 258 -0.59 -5.83 26.50
N TYR A 259 -1.54 -5.46 25.66
CA TYR A 259 -1.43 -5.56 24.20
C TYR A 259 -0.33 -4.65 23.62
N ASN A 260 0.14 -3.66 24.38
CA ASN A 260 1.28 -2.82 23.98
C ASN A 260 2.61 -3.58 24.01
N VAL A 261 2.70 -4.66 24.78
CA VAL A 261 3.93 -5.45 24.92
C VAL A 261 3.86 -6.66 23.98
N GLN A 262 4.57 -6.55 22.85
CA GLN A 262 4.71 -7.67 21.92
C GLN A 262 5.48 -8.83 22.52
N ALA A 263 5.16 -10.04 22.07
CA ALA A 263 5.97 -11.22 22.32
C ALA A 263 7.34 -11.07 21.64
N ALA A 264 8.37 -11.69 22.22
CA ALA A 264 9.75 -11.54 21.76
C ALA A 264 10.00 -12.06 20.33
N ASP A 265 9.13 -12.91 19.81
CA ASP A 265 9.17 -13.50 18.47
C ASP A 265 8.38 -12.70 17.41
N GLU A 266 7.67 -11.64 17.81
CA GLU A 266 7.03 -10.72 16.88
C GLU A 266 8.03 -9.67 16.37
N HIS A 267 8.35 -9.75 15.09
CA HIS A 267 9.39 -8.92 14.46
C HIS A 267 8.82 -7.74 13.64
N ASP A 268 7.60 -7.29 13.94
CA ASP A 268 6.94 -6.20 13.21
C ASP A 268 6.41 -5.12 14.16
N ALA A 269 7.35 -4.41 14.78
CA ALA A 269 7.05 -3.37 15.76
C ALA A 269 6.34 -2.17 15.13
N VAL A 270 6.60 -1.90 13.85
CA VAL A 270 5.92 -0.82 13.12
C VAL A 270 4.46 -1.17 12.88
N SER A 271 4.15 -2.35 12.31
CA SER A 271 2.75 -2.75 12.10
C SER A 271 1.99 -2.88 13.42
N HIS A 272 2.64 -3.36 14.48
CA HIS A 272 2.02 -3.38 15.80
C HIS A 272 1.72 -1.96 16.30
N ALA A 273 2.69 -1.04 16.26
CA ALA A 273 2.49 0.33 16.71
C ALA A 273 1.36 1.05 15.96
N ILE A 274 1.27 0.93 14.63
CA ILE A 274 0.20 1.60 13.86
C ILE A 274 -1.19 0.97 14.06
N ASN A 275 -1.26 -0.29 14.51
CA ASN A 275 -2.52 -1.00 14.79
C ASN A 275 -2.86 -1.06 16.28
N ASN A 276 -2.02 -0.49 17.14
CA ASN A 276 -2.18 -0.42 18.58
C ASN A 276 -2.71 0.95 19.01
N ALA A 277 -3.54 0.98 20.06
CA ALA A 277 -4.17 2.22 20.54
C ALA A 277 -3.16 3.26 21.03
N LEU A 278 -2.11 2.88 21.77
CA LEU A 278 -1.07 3.80 22.22
C LEU A 278 -0.24 4.34 21.05
N GLY A 279 0.04 3.51 20.04
CA GLY A 279 0.75 3.97 18.85
C GLY A 279 -0.10 4.92 18.00
N ARG A 280 -1.40 4.68 17.83
CA ARG A 280 -2.33 5.64 17.18
C ARG A 280 -2.47 6.94 17.95
N LEU A 281 -2.55 6.86 19.28
CA LEU A 281 -2.53 8.02 20.15
C LEU A 281 -1.22 8.83 19.98
N SER A 282 -0.09 8.14 19.80
CA SER A 282 1.20 8.78 19.53
C SER A 282 1.24 9.46 18.16
N GLN A 283 0.64 8.85 17.13
CA GLN A 283 0.48 9.49 15.82
C GLN A 283 -0.34 10.78 15.95
N ALA A 284 -1.43 10.76 16.71
CA ALA A 284 -2.24 11.94 16.99
C ALA A 284 -1.41 13.04 17.69
N PHE A 285 -0.67 12.68 18.75
CA PHE A 285 0.17 13.62 19.49
C PHE A 285 1.17 14.33 18.58
N PHE A 286 1.97 13.57 17.81
CA PHE A 286 3.00 14.15 16.96
C PHE A 286 2.41 14.94 15.79
N ALA A 287 1.28 14.51 15.22
CA ALA A 287 0.59 15.28 14.19
C ALA A 287 0.10 16.65 14.72
N LEU A 288 -0.48 16.68 15.92
CA LEU A 288 -0.91 17.92 16.58
C LEU A 288 0.29 18.82 16.95
N LEU A 289 1.34 18.24 17.53
CA LEU A 289 2.58 18.94 17.87
C LEU A 289 3.19 19.62 16.63
N PHE A 290 3.29 18.89 15.52
CA PHE A 290 3.89 19.40 14.28
C PHE A 290 2.95 20.36 13.54
N GLY A 291 1.64 20.24 13.76
CA GLY A 291 0.63 21.19 13.29
C GLY A 291 0.86 22.62 13.83
N ARG A 292 1.52 22.77 14.98
CA ARG A 292 1.90 24.08 15.54
C ARG A 292 3.05 24.79 14.81
N SER A 293 3.55 24.23 13.70
CA SER A 293 4.57 24.84 12.84
C SER A 293 5.83 25.24 13.63
N LEU A 294 6.33 24.30 14.43
CA LEU A 294 7.48 24.48 15.30
C LEU A 294 8.74 24.84 14.51
N LYS A 295 9.57 25.72 15.08
CA LYS A 295 10.84 26.14 14.48
C LYS A 295 11.97 25.24 14.99
N VAL A 296 13.05 25.19 14.24
CA VAL A 296 14.28 24.54 14.71
C VAL A 296 14.68 25.14 16.06
N SER A 297 14.95 24.27 17.03
CA SER A 297 15.33 24.60 18.40
C SER A 297 14.31 25.45 19.17
N SER A 298 13.01 25.39 18.80
CA SER A 298 11.95 26.07 19.56
C SER A 298 11.52 25.33 20.83
N ARG A 299 12.02 24.10 21.04
CA ARG A 299 11.58 23.16 22.07
C ARG A 299 10.14 22.69 21.90
N ILE A 300 9.80 21.58 22.56
CA ILE A 300 8.41 21.17 22.73
C ILE A 300 7.70 22.22 23.60
N PRO A 301 6.52 22.75 23.20
CA PRO A 301 5.77 23.71 24.00
C PRO A 301 5.51 23.22 25.42
N ASP A 302 5.61 24.12 26.41
CA ASP A 302 5.49 23.78 27.83
C ASP A 302 4.15 23.09 28.17
N ASP A 303 3.07 23.47 27.47
CA ASP A 303 1.73 22.88 27.63
C ASP A 303 1.62 21.44 27.11
N LEU A 304 2.56 21.01 26.24
CA LEU A 304 2.62 19.66 25.69
C LEU A 304 3.76 18.82 26.26
N ARG A 305 4.69 19.43 26.98
CA ARG A 305 5.88 18.76 27.50
C ARG A 305 5.54 17.57 28.39
N GLN A 306 4.64 17.75 29.36
CA GLN A 306 4.23 16.67 30.26
C GLN A 306 3.56 15.51 29.50
N ARG A 307 2.80 15.82 28.44
CA ARG A 307 2.16 14.81 27.59
C ARG A 307 3.19 14.04 26.77
N ALA A 308 4.19 14.73 26.21
CA ALA A 308 5.31 14.09 25.51
C ALA A 308 6.06 13.12 26.43
N ASP A 309 6.39 13.57 27.65
CA ASP A 309 7.12 12.78 28.63
C ASP A 309 6.31 11.54 29.06
N ALA A 310 5.02 11.70 29.36
CA ALA A 310 4.12 10.60 29.75
C ALA A 310 3.89 9.60 28.60
N LEU A 311 3.76 10.09 27.37
CA LEU A 311 3.53 9.25 26.21
C LEU A 311 4.75 8.38 25.89
N VAL A 312 5.95 8.97 25.89
CA VAL A 312 7.20 8.29 25.49
C VAL A 312 7.75 7.38 26.59
N SER A 313 7.65 7.82 27.86
CA SER A 313 8.01 7.07 29.08
C SER A 313 9.17 6.08 28.92
N PRO A 314 10.42 6.57 28.79
CA PRO A 314 11.60 5.74 28.50
C PRO A 314 11.76 4.59 29.51
N GLY A 315 12.08 3.40 29.02
CA GLY A 315 12.29 2.21 29.86
C GLY A 315 11.00 1.53 30.35
N VAL A 316 9.81 2.05 30.02
CA VAL A 316 8.53 1.38 30.30
C VAL A 316 8.13 0.52 29.10
N PRO A 317 8.06 -0.82 29.20
CA PRO A 317 7.82 -1.70 28.06
C PRO A 317 6.48 -1.46 27.34
N SER A 318 5.41 -1.15 28.07
CA SER A 318 4.09 -0.85 27.50
C SER A 318 4.07 0.45 26.69
N HIS A 319 5.08 1.32 26.82
CA HIS A 319 5.19 2.55 26.03
C HIS A 319 6.05 2.39 24.76
N ARG A 320 6.52 1.18 24.46
CA ARG A 320 7.32 0.91 23.26
C ARG A 320 6.61 1.31 21.95
N PRO A 321 5.30 1.05 21.74
CA PRO A 321 4.61 1.52 20.53
C PRO A 321 4.76 3.03 20.31
N ALA A 322 4.71 3.83 21.39
CA ALA A 322 4.90 5.27 21.31
C ALA A 322 6.32 5.64 20.87
N ARG A 323 7.34 4.95 21.39
CA ARG A 323 8.74 5.14 21.01
C ARG A 323 9.04 4.71 19.58
N VAL A 324 8.39 3.66 19.07
CA VAL A 324 8.46 3.27 17.65
C VAL A 324 7.95 4.41 16.75
N ILE A 325 6.80 4.99 17.09
CA ILE A 325 6.27 6.14 16.34
C ILE A 325 7.18 7.36 16.47
N ALA A 326 7.68 7.66 17.67
CA ALA A 326 8.61 8.77 17.90
C ALA A 326 9.90 8.61 17.09
N ALA A 327 10.45 7.39 17.03
CA ALA A 327 11.66 7.05 16.26
C ALA A 327 11.48 7.31 14.77
N SER A 328 10.29 7.03 14.21
CA SER A 328 9.97 7.35 12.81
C SER A 328 10.02 8.86 12.49
N ARG A 329 9.98 9.71 13.54
CA ARG A 329 10.01 11.18 13.45
C ARG A 329 11.25 11.78 14.12
N LEU A 330 12.26 10.95 14.40
CA LEU A 330 13.43 11.32 15.20
C LEU A 330 14.13 12.59 14.68
N SER A 331 14.37 12.70 13.37
CA SER A 331 15.07 13.87 12.82
C SER A 331 14.34 15.19 13.07
N TYR A 332 13.01 15.17 12.98
CA TYR A 332 12.20 16.36 13.21
C TYR A 332 12.10 16.68 14.70
N LEU A 333 11.92 15.66 15.56
CA LEU A 333 11.94 15.83 17.02
C LEU A 333 13.28 16.41 17.49
N PHE A 334 14.39 15.86 17.00
CA PHE A 334 15.72 16.35 17.30
C PHE A 334 15.93 17.79 16.82
N ALA A 335 15.46 18.13 15.61
CA ALA A 335 15.54 19.49 15.10
C ALA A 335 14.75 20.50 15.96
N VAL A 336 13.61 20.09 16.53
CA VAL A 336 12.76 20.93 17.38
C VAL A 336 13.29 21.06 18.81
N ASP A 337 13.62 19.92 19.44
CA ASP A 337 14.06 19.82 20.84
C ASP A 337 15.16 18.76 21.00
N PRO A 338 16.43 19.12 20.74
CA PRO A 338 17.56 18.20 20.89
C PRO A 338 17.69 17.68 22.33
N ASP A 339 17.57 18.57 23.32
CA ASP A 339 17.74 18.25 24.75
C ASP A 339 16.72 17.18 25.18
N TRP A 340 15.45 17.35 24.83
CA TRP A 340 14.42 16.37 25.13
C TRP A 340 14.66 15.05 24.38
N THR A 341 15.04 15.10 23.11
CA THR A 341 15.24 13.91 22.29
C THR A 341 16.40 13.05 22.80
N GLN A 342 17.50 13.69 23.22
CA GLN A 342 18.67 13.02 23.80
C GLN A 342 18.37 12.29 25.10
N VAL A 343 17.44 12.83 25.91
CA VAL A 343 17.06 12.21 27.20
C VAL A 343 15.97 11.16 27.02
N SER A 344 14.97 11.45 26.18
CA SER A 344 13.72 10.69 26.14
C SER A 344 13.66 9.63 25.04
N LEU A 345 14.49 9.72 23.99
CA LEU A 345 14.36 8.81 22.84
C LEU A 345 15.68 8.14 22.45
N ILE A 346 16.78 8.90 22.35
CA ILE A 346 18.10 8.37 21.94
C ILE A 346 18.56 7.15 22.77
N PRO A 347 18.39 7.08 24.11
CA PRO A 347 18.84 5.92 24.88
C PRO A 347 18.18 4.61 24.45
N SER A 348 16.98 4.67 23.85
CA SER A 348 16.22 3.49 23.40
C SER A 348 16.84 2.83 22.16
N PHE A 349 17.83 3.45 21.51
CA PHE A 349 18.57 2.86 20.39
C PHE A 349 19.73 1.96 20.85
N ASP A 350 20.07 1.97 22.14
CA ASP A 350 21.20 1.24 22.69
C ASP A 350 20.86 -0.25 22.91
N TRP A 351 21.40 -1.08 22.01
CA TRP A 351 21.30 -2.54 22.07
C TRP A 351 21.78 -3.14 23.40
N ALA A 352 22.71 -2.49 24.10
CA ALA A 352 23.25 -2.99 25.35
C ALA A 352 22.31 -2.76 26.56
N GLN A 353 21.36 -1.83 26.44
CA GLN A 353 20.40 -1.54 27.52
C GLN A 353 19.20 -2.48 27.48
N ASP A 354 18.53 -2.53 26.33
CA ASP A 354 17.42 -3.44 26.08
C ASP A 354 17.37 -3.75 24.58
N ASP A 355 17.80 -4.95 24.22
CA ASP A 355 17.84 -5.46 22.85
C ASP A 355 16.44 -5.49 22.20
N THR A 356 15.38 -5.72 22.98
CA THR A 356 14.00 -5.71 22.47
C THR A 356 13.49 -4.30 22.19
N GLU A 357 13.82 -3.37 23.07
CA GLU A 357 13.54 -1.96 22.85
C GLU A 357 14.29 -1.43 21.62
N ALA A 358 15.60 -1.69 21.55
CA ALA A 358 16.45 -1.26 20.46
C ALA A 358 15.95 -1.79 19.11
N ALA A 359 15.63 -3.08 19.01
CA ALA A 359 15.08 -3.66 17.79
C ALA A 359 13.82 -2.92 17.31
N ALA A 360 12.86 -2.66 18.20
CA ALA A 360 11.62 -1.96 17.85
C ALA A 360 11.85 -0.50 17.43
N VAL A 361 12.68 0.22 18.18
CA VAL A 361 13.00 1.63 17.91
C VAL A 361 13.80 1.79 16.61
N TRP A 362 14.74 0.88 16.33
CA TRP A 362 15.45 0.83 15.04
C TRP A 362 14.51 0.52 13.88
N GLN A 363 13.53 -0.38 14.04
CA GLN A 363 12.49 -0.60 13.03
C GLN A 363 11.66 0.68 12.80
N GLY A 364 11.26 1.37 13.87
CA GLY A 364 10.53 2.63 13.80
C GLY A 364 11.30 3.72 13.05
N TYR A 365 12.59 3.88 13.35
CA TYR A 365 13.46 4.82 12.63
C TYR A 365 13.68 4.43 11.16
N ALA A 366 13.90 3.14 10.89
CA ALA A 366 14.11 2.60 9.54
C ALA A 366 12.86 2.68 8.64
N TRP A 367 11.69 2.96 9.19
CA TRP A 367 10.48 3.23 8.42
C TRP A 367 10.59 4.53 7.59
N GLN A 368 11.25 5.57 8.14
CA GLN A 368 11.49 6.85 7.46
C GLN A 368 12.86 7.43 7.87
N PRO A 369 13.98 6.77 7.52
CA PRO A 369 15.28 7.13 8.04
C PRO A 369 15.69 8.50 7.50
N ARG A 370 15.96 9.42 8.43
CA ARG A 370 16.50 10.75 8.15
C ARG A 370 17.58 11.06 9.17
N VAL A 371 18.70 11.56 8.68
CA VAL A 371 19.85 11.93 9.51
C VAL A 371 20.44 13.21 8.96
N ASP A 372 20.97 14.03 9.86
CA ASP A 372 21.75 15.22 9.55
C ASP A 372 23.02 15.26 10.41
N GLU A 373 23.89 16.22 10.15
CA GLU A 373 25.18 16.38 10.84
C GLU A 373 25.04 16.61 12.35
N LYS A 374 23.88 17.08 12.82
CA LYS A 374 23.65 17.35 14.25
C LYS A 374 23.12 16.13 14.98
N LEU A 375 22.23 15.35 14.36
CA LEU A 375 21.67 14.13 14.93
C LEU A 375 22.68 12.97 14.89
N TRP A 376 23.49 12.89 13.83
CA TRP A 376 24.36 11.75 13.60
C TRP A 376 25.31 11.41 14.76
N PRO A 377 25.99 12.38 15.41
CA PRO A 377 26.89 12.09 16.53
C PRO A 377 26.22 11.31 17.69
N ASP A 378 24.92 11.53 17.92
CA ASP A 378 24.16 10.89 19.00
C ASP A 378 23.67 9.48 18.62
N LEU A 379 23.36 9.24 17.35
CA LEU A 379 22.93 7.92 16.85
C LEU A 379 24.09 6.98 16.53
N ARG A 380 25.21 7.53 16.06
CA ARG A 380 26.38 6.79 15.58
C ARG A 380 26.88 5.71 16.55
N PRO A 381 26.96 5.94 17.89
CA PRO A 381 27.46 4.92 18.82
C PRO A 381 26.68 3.60 18.77
N PHE A 382 25.40 3.66 18.41
CA PHE A 382 24.48 2.53 18.40
C PHE A 382 24.29 1.94 16.99
N PHE A 383 24.56 2.71 15.95
CA PHE A 383 24.21 2.36 14.57
C PHE A 383 24.95 1.13 14.04
N LEU A 384 26.27 1.01 14.26
CA LEU A 384 27.02 -0.11 13.68
C LEU A 384 26.63 -1.46 14.29
N ALA A 385 26.14 -1.47 15.53
CA ALA A 385 25.64 -2.67 16.19
C ALA A 385 24.37 -3.21 15.51
N THR A 386 23.60 -2.40 14.78
CA THR A 386 22.40 -2.89 14.05
C THR A 386 22.74 -3.95 13.00
N PHE A 387 24.01 -4.02 12.57
CA PHE A 387 24.48 -4.96 11.55
C PHE A 387 25.06 -6.26 12.11
N GLU A 388 24.92 -6.52 13.41
CA GLU A 388 25.15 -7.86 13.94
C GLU A 388 24.07 -8.84 13.42
N PRO A 389 24.41 -10.11 13.12
CA PRO A 389 23.47 -11.04 12.48
C PRO A 389 22.14 -11.19 13.22
N ASP A 390 22.16 -11.27 14.55
CA ASP A 390 20.96 -11.41 15.37
C ASP A 390 20.11 -10.14 15.33
N HIS A 391 20.73 -8.96 15.44
CA HIS A 391 20.03 -7.68 15.32
C HIS A 391 19.39 -7.46 13.95
N LEU A 392 20.09 -7.83 12.86
CA LEU A 392 19.54 -7.79 11.50
C LEU A 392 18.33 -8.71 11.35
N ALA A 393 18.38 -9.91 11.92
CA ALA A 393 17.25 -10.84 11.92
C ALA A 393 16.05 -10.24 12.67
N ARG A 394 16.30 -9.56 13.79
CA ARG A 394 15.24 -8.92 14.59
C ARG A 394 14.62 -7.69 13.94
N ILE A 395 15.42 -6.89 13.22
CA ILE A 395 14.93 -5.72 12.47
C ILE A 395 14.14 -6.16 11.23
N GLY A 396 14.46 -7.32 10.66
CA GLY A 396 13.73 -7.93 9.55
C GLY A 396 13.79 -7.08 8.28
N GLU A 397 12.64 -6.90 7.62
CA GLU A 397 12.51 -6.20 6.34
C GLU A 397 13.00 -4.74 6.37
N MET A 398 12.91 -4.09 7.53
CA MET A 398 13.31 -2.68 7.69
C MET A 398 14.83 -2.50 7.62
N ALA A 399 15.62 -3.57 7.76
CA ALA A 399 17.07 -3.50 7.70
C ALA A 399 17.59 -3.00 6.34
N LYS A 400 16.81 -3.11 5.27
CA LYS A 400 17.15 -2.55 3.95
C LYS A 400 17.35 -1.03 4.01
N SER A 401 16.52 -0.34 4.78
CA SER A 401 16.58 1.11 4.96
C SER A 401 17.83 1.51 5.75
N LEU A 402 18.24 0.69 6.74
CA LEU A 402 19.48 0.89 7.49
C LEU A 402 20.72 0.63 6.61
N ALA A 403 20.68 -0.37 5.73
CA ALA A 403 21.75 -0.63 4.78
C ALA A 403 21.94 0.54 3.78
N GLN A 404 20.84 1.16 3.34
CA GLN A 404 20.88 2.39 2.54
C GLN A 404 21.41 3.58 3.34
N LEU A 405 21.00 3.71 4.60
CA LEU A 405 21.50 4.74 5.51
C LEU A 405 23.01 4.63 5.75
N LEU A 406 23.56 3.41 5.83
CA LEU A 406 25.00 3.19 5.94
C LEU A 406 25.75 3.78 4.74
N MET A 407 25.18 3.69 3.53
CA MET A 407 25.77 4.29 2.34
C MET A 407 25.65 5.81 2.36
N LEU A 408 24.47 6.36 2.71
CA LEU A 408 24.28 7.80 2.88
C LEU A 408 25.33 8.38 3.82
N VAL A 409 25.48 7.80 5.01
CA VAL A 409 26.40 8.33 6.01
C VAL A 409 27.85 8.17 5.56
N GLY A 410 28.21 7.00 5.00
CA GLY A 410 29.58 6.72 4.57
C GLY A 410 30.05 7.52 3.34
N ILE A 411 29.13 7.96 2.49
CA ILE A 411 29.45 8.64 1.22
C ILE A 411 29.20 10.16 1.31
N ASP A 412 28.11 10.57 1.95
CA ASP A 412 27.61 11.95 1.84
C ASP A 412 27.70 12.76 3.14
N LEU A 413 27.64 12.12 4.31
CA LEU A 413 27.54 12.82 5.61
C LEU A 413 28.82 12.80 6.44
N ASP A 414 29.33 11.61 6.79
CA ASP A 414 30.35 11.46 7.84
C ASP A 414 31.35 10.34 7.53
N ARG A 415 31.94 10.40 6.33
CA ARG A 415 32.89 9.42 5.81
C ARG A 415 34.07 9.16 6.75
N ASP A 416 34.59 10.20 7.39
CA ASP A 416 35.85 10.13 8.14
C ASP A 416 35.69 9.51 9.53
N GLN A 417 34.46 9.48 10.08
CA GLN A 417 34.24 9.01 11.44
C GLN A 417 33.63 7.60 11.51
N LEU A 418 33.24 7.01 10.38
CA LEU A 418 32.86 5.59 10.32
C LEU A 418 34.12 4.71 10.18
N PRO A 419 34.44 3.84 11.16
CA PRO A 419 35.62 2.99 11.06
C PRO A 419 35.47 1.99 9.91
N ALA A 420 36.37 2.05 8.92
CA ALA A 420 36.30 1.20 7.72
C ALA A 420 36.22 -0.30 8.02
N VAL A 421 36.88 -0.76 9.09
CA VAL A 421 36.80 -2.16 9.54
C VAL A 421 35.40 -2.53 10.01
N ALA A 422 34.75 -1.64 10.78
CA ALA A 422 33.40 -1.87 11.28
C ALA A 422 32.37 -1.85 10.15
N VAL A 423 32.50 -0.91 9.20
CA VAL A 423 31.65 -0.87 7.99
C VAL A 423 31.82 -2.13 7.15
N ARG A 424 33.06 -2.60 6.94
CA ARG A 424 33.31 -3.84 6.22
C ARG A 424 32.66 -5.04 6.92
N ASN A 425 32.75 -5.12 8.24
CA ASN A 425 32.09 -6.17 9.01
C ASN A 425 30.56 -6.09 8.89
N ALA A 426 29.98 -4.88 8.94
CA ALA A 426 28.55 -4.68 8.70
C ALA A 426 28.12 -5.21 7.32
N LEU A 427 28.86 -4.86 6.25
CA LEU A 427 28.59 -5.35 4.88
C LEU A 427 28.73 -6.89 4.75
N ARG A 428 29.63 -7.51 5.52
CA ARG A 428 29.80 -8.97 5.56
C ARG A 428 28.63 -9.66 6.25
N SER A 429 28.10 -9.08 7.33
CA SER A 429 26.95 -9.62 8.08
C SER A 429 25.63 -9.51 7.33
N MET A 430 25.52 -8.59 6.37
CA MET A 430 24.32 -8.43 5.54
C MET A 430 24.02 -9.68 4.69
N THR A 431 22.75 -9.87 4.36
CA THR A 431 22.36 -10.80 3.29
C THR A 431 22.65 -10.18 1.91
N ASP A 432 22.56 -10.98 0.83
CA ASP A 432 22.72 -10.45 -0.53
C ASP A 432 21.73 -9.31 -0.80
N ARG A 433 20.49 -9.47 -0.34
CA ARG A 433 19.41 -8.52 -0.56
C ARG A 433 19.69 -7.18 0.11
N LEU A 434 20.26 -7.22 1.32
CA LEU A 434 20.64 -6.01 2.04
C LEU A 434 21.83 -5.30 1.38
N ARG A 435 22.84 -6.04 0.92
CA ARG A 435 23.95 -5.47 0.13
C ARG A 435 23.47 -4.84 -1.17
N ALA A 436 22.57 -5.51 -1.91
CA ALA A 436 21.97 -4.95 -3.12
C ALA A 436 21.14 -3.70 -2.82
N SER A 437 20.42 -3.68 -1.69
CA SER A 437 19.67 -2.50 -1.23
C SER A 437 20.60 -1.34 -0.87
N ALA A 438 21.75 -1.60 -0.23
CA ALA A 438 22.77 -0.58 0.01
C ALA A 438 23.26 0.03 -1.32
N LEU A 439 23.62 -0.81 -2.29
CA LEU A 439 24.07 -0.35 -3.61
C LEU A 439 22.98 0.41 -4.38
N SER A 440 21.70 0.07 -4.21
CA SER A 440 20.58 0.79 -4.85
C SER A 440 20.52 2.27 -4.43
N TRP A 441 20.93 2.57 -3.20
CA TRP A 441 21.02 3.95 -2.74
C TRP A 441 22.13 4.71 -3.49
N ILE A 442 23.29 4.09 -3.72
CA ILE A 442 24.40 4.69 -4.49
C ILE A 442 23.97 4.97 -5.93
N GLU A 443 23.31 4.00 -6.57
CA GLU A 443 22.73 4.17 -7.90
C GLU A 443 21.80 5.40 -7.94
N THR A 444 20.84 5.46 -7.00
CA THR A 444 19.89 6.58 -6.92
C THR A 444 20.59 7.91 -6.64
N PHE A 445 21.64 7.90 -5.83
CA PHE A 445 22.42 9.10 -5.48
C PHE A 445 23.19 9.66 -6.69
N LEU A 446 23.71 8.80 -7.55
CA LEU A 446 24.41 9.16 -8.78
C LEU A 446 23.45 9.53 -9.92
N ALA A 447 22.28 8.91 -10.00
CA ALA A 447 21.28 9.15 -11.03
C ALA A 447 20.47 10.46 -10.84
N GLN A 448 20.76 11.23 -9.79
CA GLN A 448 20.13 12.55 -9.59
C GLN A 448 20.56 13.51 -10.72
N PRO A 449 19.68 14.41 -11.18
CA PRO A 449 20.03 15.36 -12.24
C PRO A 449 21.23 16.22 -11.84
N ASP A 450 22.15 16.43 -12.80
CA ASP A 450 23.27 17.34 -12.61
C ASP A 450 22.74 18.76 -12.30
N GLU A 451 23.36 19.44 -11.35
CA GLU A 451 23.07 20.86 -11.13
C GLU A 451 23.61 21.67 -12.32
N PRO A 452 22.92 22.72 -12.77
CA PRO A 452 23.46 23.61 -13.78
C PRO A 452 24.73 24.29 -13.26
N GLU A 453 25.79 24.31 -14.09
CA GLU A 453 27.00 25.07 -13.80
C GLU A 453 26.67 26.57 -13.74
N ASP A 454 26.47 27.10 -12.53
CA ASP A 454 26.42 28.55 -12.32
C ASP A 454 27.86 29.08 -12.33
N GLU A 455 28.22 29.88 -13.35
CA GLU A 455 29.55 30.53 -13.51
C GLU A 455 29.87 31.62 -12.45
N LEU A 456 29.20 31.61 -11.29
CA LEU A 456 29.45 32.58 -10.23
C LEU A 456 30.72 32.19 -9.44
N PRO A 457 31.75 33.05 -9.38
CA PRO A 457 32.96 32.76 -8.64
C PRO A 457 32.67 32.62 -7.14
N GLY A 458 32.94 31.42 -6.60
CA GLY A 458 32.81 31.10 -5.17
C GLY A 458 31.70 30.10 -4.80
N LYS A 459 30.92 29.59 -5.76
CA LYS A 459 30.00 28.46 -5.52
C LYS A 459 30.78 27.13 -5.60
N PRO A 460 30.51 26.12 -4.75
CA PRO A 460 31.10 24.79 -4.88
C PRO A 460 30.84 24.20 -6.29
N PRO A 461 31.72 23.30 -6.79
CA PRO A 461 31.60 22.73 -8.13
C PRO A 461 30.21 22.13 -8.34
N SER A 462 29.69 22.28 -9.56
CA SER A 462 28.37 21.77 -9.91
C SER A 462 28.31 20.26 -9.68
N ARG A 463 27.29 19.81 -8.95
CA ARG A 463 27.08 18.41 -8.63
C ARG A 463 26.88 17.64 -9.94
N SER A 464 27.79 16.72 -10.25
CA SER A 464 27.65 15.77 -11.37
C SER A 464 27.91 14.33 -10.93
N ALA A 465 27.29 13.36 -11.60
CA ALA A 465 27.51 11.93 -11.31
C ALA A 465 29.01 11.56 -11.34
N ASP A 466 29.77 12.12 -12.28
CA ASP A 466 31.21 11.86 -12.43
C ASP A 466 32.06 12.44 -11.30
N SER A 467 31.73 13.65 -10.82
CA SER A 467 32.43 14.27 -9.67
C SER A 467 32.17 13.47 -8.40
N LEU A 468 30.90 13.13 -8.14
CA LEU A 468 30.50 12.32 -6.99
C LEU A 468 31.14 10.92 -7.00
N TRP A 469 31.22 10.30 -8.18
CA TRP A 469 31.90 9.01 -8.34
C TRP A 469 33.36 9.11 -7.91
N ASN A 470 34.11 10.06 -8.47
CA ASN A 470 35.54 10.18 -8.25
C ASN A 470 35.90 10.64 -6.82
N GLU A 471 35.14 11.58 -6.26
CA GLU A 471 35.47 12.20 -4.97
C GLU A 471 34.95 11.40 -3.77
N ARG A 472 33.79 10.74 -3.91
CA ARG A 472 33.07 10.13 -2.79
C ARG A 472 32.87 8.63 -2.95
N VAL A 473 32.23 8.19 -4.03
CA VAL A 473 31.76 6.80 -4.16
C VAL A 473 32.92 5.82 -4.38
N ALA A 474 33.76 6.03 -5.39
CA ALA A 474 34.86 5.11 -5.71
C ALA A 474 35.86 4.95 -4.56
N PRO A 475 36.35 6.03 -3.92
CA PRO A 475 37.25 5.91 -2.78
C PRO A 475 36.61 5.17 -1.60
N TRP A 476 35.31 5.37 -1.36
CA TRP A 476 34.59 4.69 -0.28
C TRP A 476 34.46 3.19 -0.56
N LEU A 477 33.98 2.81 -1.75
CA LEU A 477 33.82 1.39 -2.12
C LEU A 477 35.16 0.65 -2.07
N GLN A 478 36.25 1.23 -2.57
CA GLN A 478 37.60 0.64 -2.47
C GLN A 478 38.03 0.40 -1.01
N GLN A 479 37.60 1.27 -0.10
CA GLN A 479 37.98 1.21 1.30
C GLN A 479 37.17 0.16 2.07
N VAL A 480 35.85 0.08 1.85
CA VAL A 480 34.95 -0.68 2.74
C VAL A 480 34.32 -1.91 2.09
N TRP A 481 34.21 -2.00 0.76
CA TRP A 481 33.47 -3.09 0.13
C TRP A 481 34.19 -4.45 0.33
N PRO A 482 33.46 -5.52 0.68
CA PRO A 482 34.05 -6.85 0.84
C PRO A 482 34.62 -7.39 -0.48
N VAL A 483 35.82 -7.99 -0.42
CA VAL A 483 36.54 -8.53 -1.60
C VAL A 483 36.34 -10.04 -1.79
N GLU A 484 35.77 -10.70 -0.77
CA GLU A 484 35.52 -12.13 -0.68
C GLU A 484 34.62 -12.60 -1.82
N VAL A 485 34.97 -13.75 -2.42
CA VAL A 485 34.25 -14.29 -3.58
C VAL A 485 32.86 -14.78 -3.17
N GLU A 486 32.72 -15.27 -1.95
CA GLU A 486 31.51 -15.85 -1.36
C GLU A 486 30.40 -14.79 -1.15
N LEU A 487 30.76 -13.50 -1.13
CA LEU A 487 29.81 -12.40 -0.92
C LEU A 487 29.27 -11.81 -2.22
N ARG A 488 29.79 -12.26 -3.37
CA ARG A 488 29.34 -11.82 -4.69
C ARG A 488 28.02 -12.51 -5.03
N SER A 489 27.07 -11.74 -5.54
CA SER A 489 25.75 -12.23 -5.94
C SER A 489 25.30 -11.60 -7.25
N THR A 490 24.33 -12.22 -7.91
CA THR A 490 23.71 -11.64 -9.12
C THR A 490 23.07 -10.29 -8.81
N SER A 491 22.34 -10.19 -7.70
CA SER A 491 21.69 -8.95 -7.23
C SER A 491 22.66 -7.79 -7.02
N THR A 492 23.81 -8.03 -6.37
CA THR A 492 24.83 -7.00 -6.18
C THR A 492 25.53 -6.64 -7.50
N SER A 493 25.70 -7.60 -8.40
CA SER A 493 26.31 -7.39 -9.72
C SER A 493 25.45 -6.51 -10.62
N GLU A 494 24.14 -6.74 -10.64
CA GLU A 494 23.17 -5.90 -11.35
C GLU A 494 23.25 -4.45 -10.84
N GLN A 495 23.27 -4.26 -9.53
CA GLN A 495 23.41 -2.92 -8.95
C GLN A 495 24.74 -2.25 -9.26
N PHE A 496 25.84 -3.00 -9.28
CA PHE A 496 27.13 -2.45 -9.72
C PHE A 496 27.13 -2.00 -11.17
N ALA A 497 26.48 -2.76 -12.06
CA ALA A 497 26.32 -2.35 -13.43
C ALA A 497 25.51 -1.06 -13.55
N ARG A 498 24.41 -0.93 -12.81
CA ARG A 498 23.60 0.31 -12.78
C ARG A 498 24.36 1.50 -12.23
N ILE A 499 25.15 1.31 -11.16
CA ILE A 499 26.07 2.34 -10.63
C ILE A 499 27.07 2.78 -11.71
N ALA A 500 27.68 1.84 -12.45
CA ALA A 500 28.57 2.20 -13.54
C ALA A 500 27.84 3.00 -14.62
N ILE A 501 26.67 2.51 -15.08
CA ILE A 501 25.85 3.16 -16.11
C ILE A 501 25.39 4.56 -15.71
N ALA A 502 25.16 4.81 -14.42
CA ALA A 502 24.77 6.13 -13.91
C ALA A 502 25.88 7.18 -14.00
N THR A 503 27.15 6.76 -14.10
CA THR A 503 28.26 7.69 -14.41
C THR A 503 28.30 8.03 -15.90
N ASN A 504 28.94 9.13 -16.27
CA ASN A 504 29.06 9.57 -17.67
C ASN A 504 30.51 9.40 -18.14
N ALA A 505 31.33 10.46 -18.08
CA ALA A 505 32.73 10.43 -18.50
C ALA A 505 33.57 9.45 -17.68
N ARG A 506 33.13 9.09 -16.47
CA ARG A 506 33.79 8.12 -15.58
C ARG A 506 33.31 6.69 -15.74
N PHE A 507 32.47 6.41 -16.73
CA PHE A 507 31.97 5.05 -16.99
C PHE A 507 33.09 4.01 -17.10
N SER A 508 34.16 4.31 -17.85
CA SER A 508 35.29 3.37 -17.98
C SER A 508 35.98 3.08 -16.64
N ASP A 509 36.22 4.12 -15.83
CA ASP A 509 36.85 3.98 -14.51
C ASP A 509 35.95 3.19 -13.57
N ALA A 510 34.63 3.40 -13.65
CA ALA A 510 33.63 2.69 -12.86
C ALA A 510 33.56 1.20 -13.19
N VAL A 511 33.53 0.85 -14.48
CA VAL A 511 33.55 -0.55 -14.92
C VAL A 511 34.82 -1.26 -14.44
N ASP A 512 35.97 -0.61 -14.55
CA ASP A 512 37.25 -1.20 -14.14
C ASP A 512 37.30 -1.49 -12.63
N LEU A 513 36.73 -0.59 -11.81
CA LEU A 513 36.67 -0.74 -10.36
C LEU A 513 35.66 -1.81 -9.92
N LEU A 514 34.51 -1.89 -10.57
CA LEU A 514 33.38 -2.70 -10.12
C LEU A 514 33.40 -4.14 -10.64
N THR A 515 33.90 -4.37 -11.86
CA THR A 515 33.94 -5.70 -12.49
C THR A 515 34.57 -6.81 -11.63
N PRO A 516 35.61 -6.57 -10.79
CA PRO A 516 36.15 -7.59 -9.90
C PRO A 516 35.16 -8.13 -8.86
N PHE A 517 34.10 -7.39 -8.53
CA PHE A 517 33.08 -7.78 -7.54
C PHE A 517 31.87 -8.48 -8.17
N MET A 518 31.80 -8.55 -9.49
CA MET A 518 30.63 -9.00 -10.21
C MET A 518 30.66 -10.51 -10.49
N VAL A 519 29.48 -11.09 -10.61
CA VAL A 519 29.20 -12.42 -11.14
C VAL A 519 28.17 -12.30 -12.26
N ARG A 520 28.09 -13.33 -13.10
CA ARG A 520 27.19 -13.33 -14.25
C ARG A 520 25.72 -13.49 -13.84
N THR A 521 24.84 -12.75 -14.50
CA THR A 521 23.38 -12.72 -14.35
C THR A 521 22.71 -12.55 -15.73
N ASN A 522 21.38 -12.55 -15.78
CA ASN A 522 20.64 -12.40 -17.03
C ASN A 522 20.77 -11.01 -17.68
N ALA A 523 21.09 -9.99 -16.87
CA ALA A 523 21.44 -8.63 -17.26
C ALA A 523 20.41 -7.92 -18.17
N PHE A 524 19.16 -8.38 -18.23
CA PHE A 524 18.20 -7.88 -19.23
C PHE A 524 17.93 -6.39 -19.06
N TYR A 525 17.74 -5.95 -17.83
CA TYR A 525 17.46 -4.56 -17.53
C TYR A 525 18.70 -3.67 -17.76
N GLU A 526 19.89 -4.16 -17.40
CA GLU A 526 21.15 -3.43 -17.56
C GLU A 526 21.53 -3.28 -19.04
N LEU A 527 21.25 -4.29 -19.87
CA LEU A 527 21.38 -4.19 -21.32
C LEU A 527 20.43 -3.14 -21.90
N HIS A 528 19.17 -3.11 -21.43
CA HIS A 528 18.22 -2.09 -21.85
C HIS A 528 18.68 -0.67 -21.48
N LEU A 529 19.19 -0.48 -20.26
CA LEU A 529 19.76 0.81 -19.83
C LEU A 529 20.99 1.20 -20.66
N LEU A 530 21.88 0.26 -20.96
CA LEU A 530 23.04 0.52 -21.83
C LEU A 530 22.61 0.91 -23.25
N ALA A 531 21.61 0.23 -23.81
CA ALA A 531 21.07 0.55 -25.13
C ALA A 531 20.49 1.98 -25.17
N GLY A 532 19.82 2.41 -24.08
CA GLY A 532 19.29 3.77 -23.93
C GLY A 532 20.34 4.84 -23.62
N SER A 533 21.56 4.47 -23.22
CA SER A 533 22.62 5.40 -22.83
C SER A 533 23.53 5.82 -24.00
N ALA A 534 24.42 6.78 -23.76
CA ALA A 534 25.49 7.18 -24.69
C ALA A 534 26.77 6.31 -24.55
N HIS A 535 26.82 5.39 -23.58
CA HIS A 535 28.01 4.59 -23.27
C HIS A 535 28.53 3.74 -24.42
N PRO A 536 27.68 3.09 -25.24
CA PRO A 536 28.15 2.34 -26.42
C PRO A 536 28.95 3.21 -27.40
N ASP A 537 28.64 4.49 -27.52
CA ASP A 537 29.29 5.41 -28.45
C ASP A 537 30.53 6.07 -27.84
N LEU A 538 30.45 6.49 -26.57
CA LEU A 538 31.52 7.25 -25.90
C LEU A 538 32.57 6.34 -25.25
N HIS A 539 32.17 5.16 -24.77
CA HIS A 539 33.00 4.23 -24.02
C HIS A 539 32.86 2.78 -24.54
N PRO A 540 33.16 2.52 -25.83
CA PRO A 540 32.86 1.24 -26.48
C PRO A 540 33.54 0.03 -25.83
N ARG A 541 34.82 0.17 -25.44
CA ARG A 541 35.58 -0.93 -24.79
C ARG A 541 35.07 -1.26 -23.38
N ALA A 542 34.76 -0.24 -22.59
CA ALA A 542 34.20 -0.41 -21.25
C ALA A 542 32.81 -1.04 -21.32
N THR A 543 32.01 -0.68 -22.33
CA THR A 543 30.68 -1.27 -22.56
C THR A 543 30.77 -2.77 -22.80
N VAL A 544 31.67 -3.21 -23.68
CA VAL A 544 31.89 -4.65 -23.93
C VAL A 544 32.40 -5.36 -22.68
N ARG A 545 33.32 -4.74 -21.94
CA ARG A 545 33.85 -5.30 -20.69
C ARG A 545 32.76 -5.49 -19.63
N LEU A 546 31.87 -4.51 -19.47
CA LEU A 546 30.75 -4.60 -18.53
C LEU A 546 29.81 -5.76 -18.90
N ILE A 547 29.45 -5.86 -20.19
CA ILE A 547 28.56 -6.94 -20.67
C ILE A 547 29.21 -8.32 -20.48
N ASP A 548 30.50 -8.48 -20.80
CA ASP A 548 31.21 -9.76 -20.63
C ASP A 548 31.33 -10.21 -19.16
N ALA A 549 31.51 -9.24 -18.25
CA ALA A 549 31.56 -9.49 -16.82
C ALA A 549 30.18 -9.79 -16.21
N LEU A 550 29.14 -9.11 -16.69
CA LEU A 550 27.80 -9.16 -16.11
C LEU A 550 26.90 -10.24 -16.71
N ALA A 551 26.94 -10.49 -18.01
CA ALA A 551 25.90 -11.27 -18.67
C ALA A 551 26.28 -12.76 -18.84
N ASP A 552 25.37 -13.67 -18.47
CA ASP A 552 25.53 -15.10 -18.73
C ASP A 552 25.11 -15.46 -20.16
N ARG A 553 25.85 -16.41 -20.76
CA ARG A 553 25.68 -16.76 -22.19
C ARG A 553 24.27 -17.27 -22.53
N PRO A 554 23.63 -18.15 -21.72
CA PRO A 554 22.24 -18.55 -21.96
C PRO A 554 21.26 -17.36 -21.98
N SER A 555 21.35 -16.43 -21.03
CA SER A 555 20.44 -15.28 -21.01
C SER A 555 20.65 -14.32 -22.17
N LEU A 556 21.90 -14.11 -22.60
CA LEU A 556 22.19 -13.29 -23.78
C LEU A 556 21.54 -13.81 -25.07
N GLN A 557 21.23 -15.11 -25.15
CA GLN A 557 20.49 -15.68 -26.28
C GLN A 557 19.02 -15.26 -26.30
N MET A 558 18.44 -14.94 -25.13
CA MET A 558 17.07 -14.45 -25.00
C MET A 558 16.99 -12.91 -25.04
N GLY A 559 18.08 -12.21 -24.72
CA GLY A 559 18.19 -10.74 -24.70
C GLY A 559 18.78 -10.11 -25.96
N THR A 560 18.69 -10.78 -27.12
CA THR A 560 19.36 -10.34 -28.36
C THR A 560 18.84 -9.01 -28.92
N GLY A 561 17.62 -8.61 -28.56
CA GLY A 561 16.97 -7.36 -29.01
C GLY A 561 17.78 -6.09 -28.67
N ASP A 562 18.29 -5.96 -27.44
CA ASP A 562 19.10 -4.80 -27.03
C ASP A 562 20.61 -5.01 -27.30
N LEU A 563 21.10 -6.26 -27.25
CA LEU A 563 22.51 -6.58 -27.43
C LEU A 563 23.00 -6.25 -28.85
N GLY A 564 22.23 -6.58 -29.90
CA GLY A 564 22.60 -6.31 -31.29
C GLY A 564 22.87 -4.82 -31.56
N PRO A 565 21.92 -3.92 -31.27
CA PRO A 565 22.10 -2.48 -31.39
C PRO A 565 23.30 -1.93 -30.62
N ILE A 566 23.55 -2.41 -29.40
CA ILE A 566 24.73 -2.02 -28.61
C ILE A 566 26.02 -2.38 -29.35
N LEU A 567 26.16 -3.62 -29.83
CA LEU A 567 27.38 -4.07 -30.50
C LEU A 567 27.66 -3.32 -31.81
N GLU A 568 26.62 -2.95 -32.56
CA GLU A 568 26.78 -2.13 -33.76
C GLU A 568 27.26 -0.71 -33.43
N ARG A 569 26.68 -0.08 -32.40
CA ARG A 569 27.12 1.24 -31.91
C ARG A 569 28.57 1.22 -31.43
N VAL A 570 28.92 0.24 -30.62
CA VAL A 570 30.30 0.02 -30.13
C VAL A 570 31.30 -0.13 -31.30
N ARG A 571 30.94 -0.91 -32.33
CA ARG A 571 31.78 -1.13 -33.51
C ARG A 571 31.91 0.12 -34.37
N ALA A 572 30.85 0.91 -34.48
CA ALA A 572 30.87 2.17 -35.21
C ALA A 572 31.77 3.22 -34.52
N ALA A 573 31.77 3.23 -33.19
CA ALA A 573 32.60 4.14 -32.39
C ALA A 573 34.09 3.73 -32.34
N ASP A 574 34.39 2.44 -32.16
CA ASP A 574 35.78 1.92 -32.17
C ASP A 574 35.90 0.71 -33.10
N ALA A 575 36.36 0.94 -34.33
CA ALA A 575 36.58 -0.14 -35.31
C ALA A 575 37.59 -1.20 -34.85
N SER A 576 38.48 -0.88 -33.89
CA SER A 576 39.45 -1.83 -33.33
C SER A 576 38.84 -2.81 -32.32
N ILE A 577 37.59 -2.61 -31.89
CA ILE A 577 36.85 -3.50 -30.97
C ILE A 577 36.75 -4.93 -31.50
N VAL A 578 36.79 -5.10 -32.83
CA VAL A 578 36.73 -6.42 -33.50
C VAL A 578 37.93 -7.31 -33.17
N ASN A 579 39.01 -6.75 -32.59
CA ASN A 579 40.15 -7.52 -32.11
C ASN A 579 39.95 -8.06 -30.69
N LEU A 580 38.92 -7.62 -29.97
CA LEU A 580 38.60 -8.11 -28.63
C LEU A 580 37.88 -9.45 -28.73
N ALA A 581 38.39 -10.47 -28.02
CA ALA A 581 37.77 -11.78 -27.97
C ALA A 581 36.32 -11.70 -27.44
N ALA A 582 36.11 -10.95 -26.35
CA ALA A 582 34.78 -10.74 -25.76
C ALA A 582 33.77 -10.16 -26.76
N PHE A 583 34.16 -9.17 -27.57
CA PHE A 583 33.28 -8.60 -28.60
C PHE A 583 32.87 -9.64 -29.63
N ASN A 584 33.83 -10.43 -30.12
CA ASN A 584 33.54 -11.48 -31.10
C ASN A 584 32.65 -12.59 -30.54
N GLU A 585 32.84 -12.97 -29.27
CA GLU A 585 31.96 -13.92 -28.60
C GLU A 585 30.51 -13.40 -28.51
N LEU A 586 30.32 -12.16 -28.06
CA LEU A 586 29.00 -11.53 -27.99
C LEU A 586 28.34 -11.39 -29.37
N ARG A 587 29.11 -11.01 -30.39
CA ARG A 587 28.64 -10.90 -31.78
C ARG A 587 28.19 -12.26 -32.32
N ASN A 588 28.95 -13.33 -32.06
CA ASN A 588 28.59 -14.67 -32.48
C ASN A 588 27.29 -15.15 -31.83
N LEU A 589 27.01 -14.75 -30.58
CA LEU A 589 25.75 -15.07 -29.89
C LEU A 589 24.54 -14.41 -30.57
N VAL A 590 24.66 -13.13 -30.95
CA VAL A 590 23.60 -12.42 -31.71
C VAL A 590 23.39 -13.07 -33.08
N GLN A 591 24.47 -13.43 -33.78
CA GLN A 591 24.38 -14.09 -35.09
C GLN A 591 23.78 -15.50 -35.05
N ALA A 592 23.93 -16.21 -33.93
CA ALA A 592 23.36 -17.55 -33.74
C ALA A 592 21.85 -17.53 -33.45
N ASN A 593 21.31 -16.39 -32.99
CA ASN A 593 19.88 -16.21 -32.67
C ASN A 593 19.36 -14.87 -33.21
N PRO A 594 19.24 -14.71 -34.54
CA PRO A 594 18.63 -13.53 -35.13
C PRO A 594 17.14 -13.50 -34.74
N GLN A 595 16.73 -12.49 -33.98
CA GLN A 595 15.32 -12.22 -33.69
C GLN A 595 14.64 -11.54 -34.89
#